data_AF-A0A6B3FNZ3-F1
#
_entry.id   AF-A0A6B3FNZ3-F1
#
_cell.length_a   1.000
_cell.length_b   1.000
_cell.length_c   1.000
_cell.angle_alpha   90.00
_cell.angle_beta   90.00
_cell.angle_gamma   90.00
#
_symmetry.space_group_name_H-M   'P 1'
#
loop_
_entity.id
_entity.type
_entity.pdbx_description
1 polymer ?
#
loop_
_entity_poly.entity_id
_entity_poly.type
_entity_poly.pdbx_seq_one_letter_code
_entity_poly.pdbx_strand_id
1 'polypeptide(L)'
;VGKRAHSETGIDRAGQSLVSFGLQQLAAGADPALWAGGKRALVIGAGSMSSLAAATLARTGVAEIVVANRTRARADRLVEILQQGDDTAVRARAVEMSAVGDELTRADIVVSCTGSTGL
;
A
#
# COMPACT_ATOMS: atom_id res chain seq x y z
N VAL A 1 16.28 -24.56 -10.52
CA VAL A 1 17.30 -23.97 -9.61
C VAL A 1 16.73 -22.97 -8.60
N GLY A 2 15.72 -22.16 -8.96
CA GLY A 2 15.13 -21.17 -8.03
C GLY A 2 14.50 -21.70 -6.74
N LYS A 3 13.90 -22.91 -6.75
CA LYS A 3 13.27 -23.50 -5.55
C LYS A 3 14.25 -23.86 -4.42
N ARG A 4 15.50 -24.23 -4.74
CA ARG A 4 16.53 -24.55 -3.73
C ARG A 4 17.23 -23.30 -3.20
N ALA A 5 17.44 -22.30 -4.06
CA ALA A 5 17.97 -21.00 -3.64
C ALA A 5 17.05 -20.29 -2.63
N HIS A 6 15.73 -20.42 -2.76
CA HIS A 6 14.76 -19.91 -1.79
C HIS A 6 14.94 -20.52 -0.39
N SER A 7 15.01 -21.85 -0.30
CA SER A 7 15.06 -22.54 0.99
C SER A 7 16.41 -22.43 1.70
N GLU A 8 17.51 -22.19 0.97
CA GLU A 8 18.87 -22.32 1.52
C GLU A 8 19.58 -20.98 1.75
N THR A 9 19.15 -19.88 1.13
CA THR A 9 19.92 -18.60 1.15
C THR A 9 19.24 -17.43 1.82
N GLY A 10 17.99 -17.60 2.31
CA GLY A 10 17.23 -16.50 2.89
C GLY A 10 16.88 -15.39 1.87
N ILE A 11 16.89 -15.72 0.56
CA ILE A 11 16.55 -14.78 -0.51
C ILE A 11 15.10 -14.27 -0.41
N ASP A 12 14.25 -14.92 0.38
CA ASP A 12 12.94 -14.39 0.80
C ASP A 12 13.05 -13.04 1.53
N ARG A 13 14.15 -12.78 2.26
CA ARG A 13 14.44 -11.44 2.82
C ARG A 13 14.82 -10.43 1.74
N ALA A 14 15.45 -10.89 0.65
CA ALA A 14 15.73 -10.07 -0.52
C ALA A 14 14.49 -9.87 -1.43
N GLY A 15 13.45 -10.70 -1.25
CA GLY A 15 12.16 -10.60 -1.94
C GLY A 15 11.15 -9.65 -1.29
N GLN A 16 11.55 -8.92 -0.24
CA GLN A 16 10.70 -7.90 0.38
C GLN A 16 10.39 -6.80 -0.64
N SER A 17 9.11 -6.52 -0.82
CA SER A 17 8.67 -5.35 -1.59
C SER A 17 9.34 -4.09 -1.05
N LEU A 18 9.74 -3.15 -1.92
CA LEU A 18 10.24 -1.83 -1.52
C LEU A 18 9.28 -1.12 -0.54
N VAL A 19 7.99 -1.44 -0.62
CA VAL A 19 6.97 -0.94 0.32
C VAL A 19 7.17 -1.52 1.71
N SER A 20 7.38 -2.83 1.83
CA SER A 20 7.65 -3.49 3.11
C SER A 20 8.93 -2.96 3.74
N PHE A 21 9.98 -2.79 2.95
CA PHE A 21 11.24 -2.20 3.41
C PHE A 21 11.05 -0.74 3.84
N GLY A 22 10.34 0.07 3.05
CA GLY A 22 10.03 1.46 3.40
C GLY A 22 9.29 1.57 4.73
N LEU A 23 8.31 0.69 4.97
CA LEU A 23 7.59 0.62 6.25
C LEU A 23 8.51 0.26 7.42
N GLN A 24 9.45 -0.68 7.24
CA GLN A 24 10.46 -1.00 8.26
C GLN A 24 11.33 0.20 8.60
N GLN A 25 11.77 0.96 7.59
CA GLN A 25 12.56 2.17 7.81
C GLN A 25 11.76 3.26 8.55
N LEU A 26 10.48 3.44 8.19
CA LEU A 26 9.58 4.40 8.86
C LEU A 26 9.24 4.00 10.29
N ALA A 27 9.16 2.69 10.57
CA ALA A 27 8.91 2.18 11.91
C ALA A 27 10.12 2.34 12.86
N ALA A 28 11.29 2.72 12.36
CA ALA A 28 12.48 3.07 13.14
C ALA A 28 12.88 2.01 14.21
N GLY A 29 12.77 0.73 13.85
CA GLY A 29 13.08 -0.40 14.75
C GLY A 29 11.90 -0.94 15.55
N ALA A 30 10.72 -0.30 15.49
CA ALA A 30 9.48 -0.90 15.94
C ALA A 30 8.94 -1.93 14.93
N ASP A 31 8.01 -2.77 15.36
CA ASP A 31 7.26 -3.66 14.48
C ASP A 31 6.43 -2.82 13.49
N PRO A 32 6.61 -2.96 12.16
CA PRO A 32 5.83 -2.25 11.16
C PRO A 32 4.32 -2.42 11.33
N ALA A 33 3.85 -3.59 11.79
CA ALA A 33 2.42 -3.84 12.00
C ALA A 33 1.87 -3.01 13.16
N LEU A 34 2.61 -2.91 14.27
CA LEU A 34 2.23 -2.05 15.40
C LEU A 34 2.31 -0.57 15.02
N TRP A 35 3.33 -0.18 14.25
CA TRP A 35 3.50 1.20 13.81
C TRP A 35 2.41 1.63 12.82
N ALA A 36 2.06 0.78 11.85
CA ALA A 36 1.02 1.07 10.85
C ALA A 36 -0.40 0.87 11.40
N GLY A 37 -0.55 0.11 12.48
CA GLY A 37 -1.82 -0.17 13.12
C GLY A 37 -2.65 1.09 13.37
N GLY A 38 -3.89 1.10 12.91
CA GLY A 38 -4.81 2.22 13.12
C GLY A 38 -4.58 3.44 12.22
N LYS A 39 -3.48 3.49 11.45
CA LYS A 39 -3.15 4.62 10.58
C LYS A 39 -4.00 4.64 9.32
N ARG A 40 -4.09 5.82 8.71
CA ARG A 40 -4.70 6.04 7.41
C ARG A 40 -3.63 6.19 6.32
N ALA A 41 -3.78 5.42 5.26
CA ALA A 41 -2.91 5.49 4.10
C ALA A 41 -3.62 6.10 2.89
N LEU A 42 -2.92 6.97 2.17
CA LEU A 42 -3.31 7.46 0.86
C LEU A 42 -2.42 6.81 -0.21
N VAL A 43 -3.03 6.12 -1.17
CA VAL A 43 -2.35 5.53 -2.32
C VAL A 43 -2.69 6.35 -3.57
N ILE A 44 -1.68 6.94 -4.19
CA ILE A 44 -1.81 7.71 -5.43
C ILE A 44 -1.31 6.85 -6.59
N GLY A 45 -2.24 6.50 -7.48
CA GLY A 45 -2.07 5.53 -8.55
C GLY A 45 -2.84 4.23 -8.29
N ALA A 46 -3.20 3.54 -9.37
CA ALA A 46 -3.87 2.24 -9.31
C ALA A 46 -3.31 1.27 -10.36
N GLY A 47 -1.97 1.25 -10.49
CA GLY A 47 -1.24 0.27 -11.30
C GLY A 47 -0.72 -0.91 -10.44
N SER A 48 0.00 -1.84 -11.05
CA SER A 48 0.47 -3.07 -10.36
C SER A 48 1.26 -2.78 -9.07
N MET A 49 2.14 -1.78 -9.08
CA MET A 49 2.90 -1.37 -7.89
C MET A 49 2.02 -0.75 -6.81
N SER A 50 1.03 0.07 -7.18
CA SER A 50 0.03 0.61 -6.25
C SER A 50 -0.81 -0.49 -5.63
N SER A 51 -1.20 -1.50 -6.41
CA SER A 51 -1.96 -2.66 -5.91
C SER A 51 -1.14 -3.46 -4.90
N LEU A 52 0.13 -3.73 -5.20
CA LEU A 52 1.05 -4.38 -4.26
C LEU A 52 1.22 -3.56 -2.98
N ALA A 53 1.40 -2.24 -3.11
CA ALA A 53 1.55 -1.35 -1.98
C ALA A 53 0.30 -1.34 -1.08
N ALA A 54 -0.88 -1.19 -1.67
CA ALA A 54 -2.14 -1.20 -0.95
C ALA A 54 -2.37 -2.56 -0.25
N ALA A 55 -2.09 -3.67 -0.92
CA ALA A 55 -2.21 -5.00 -0.33
C ALA A 55 -1.20 -5.21 0.82
N THR A 56 0.02 -4.68 0.71
CA THR A 56 0.99 -4.71 1.81
C THR A 56 0.49 -3.88 2.99
N LEU A 57 0.05 -2.64 2.77
CA LEU A 57 -0.49 -1.78 3.82
C LEU A 57 -1.68 -2.43 4.55
N ALA A 58 -2.60 -3.05 3.80
CA ALA A 58 -3.74 -3.79 4.34
C ALA A 58 -3.28 -4.92 5.28
N ARG A 59 -2.32 -5.74 4.85
CA ARG A 59 -1.75 -6.82 5.68
C ARG A 59 -0.95 -6.31 6.88
N THR A 60 -0.35 -5.12 6.78
CA THR A 60 0.36 -4.47 7.89
C THR A 60 -0.61 -3.81 8.89
N GLY A 61 -1.91 -3.80 8.63
CA GLY A 61 -2.92 -3.42 9.63
C GLY A 61 -3.31 -1.94 9.65
N VAL A 62 -3.07 -1.20 8.56
CA VAL A 62 -3.66 0.15 8.43
C VAL A 62 -5.19 0.08 8.56
N ALA A 63 -5.80 1.09 9.15
CA ALA A 63 -7.25 1.12 9.36
C ALA A 63 -8.02 1.52 8.10
N GLU A 64 -7.46 2.44 7.30
CA GLU A 64 -8.09 2.95 6.09
C GLU A 64 -7.06 3.11 4.96
N ILE A 65 -7.44 2.68 3.76
CA ILE A 65 -6.73 2.95 2.51
C ILE A 65 -7.64 3.79 1.62
N VAL A 66 -7.17 4.99 1.30
CA VAL A 66 -7.80 5.87 0.32
C VAL A 66 -7.02 5.76 -0.98
N VAL A 67 -7.69 5.50 -2.10
CA VAL A 67 -7.05 5.36 -3.41
C VAL A 67 -7.46 6.52 -4.31
N ALA A 68 -6.49 7.29 -4.78
CA ALA A 68 -6.67 8.33 -5.79
C ALA A 68 -5.98 7.90 -7.09
N ASN A 69 -6.66 8.03 -8.23
CA ASN A 69 -6.04 7.77 -9.52
C ASN A 69 -6.67 8.64 -10.62
N ARG A 70 -5.87 9.06 -11.60
CA ARG A 70 -6.35 9.86 -12.74
C ARG A 70 -7.51 9.19 -13.48
N THR A 71 -7.50 7.87 -13.58
CA THR A 71 -8.62 7.08 -14.09
C THR A 71 -9.37 6.48 -12.91
N ARG A 72 -10.51 7.08 -12.55
CA ARG A 72 -11.32 6.71 -11.38
C ARG A 72 -11.68 5.23 -11.32
N ALA A 73 -12.13 4.65 -12.43
CA ALA A 73 -12.48 3.23 -12.52
C ALA A 73 -11.34 2.26 -12.12
N ARG A 74 -10.07 2.65 -12.28
CA ARG A 74 -8.94 1.81 -11.82
C ARG A 74 -8.79 1.85 -10.29
N ALA A 75 -9.05 3.01 -9.67
CA ALA A 75 -9.06 3.12 -8.21
C ALA A 75 -10.21 2.32 -7.61
N ASP A 76 -11.41 2.41 -8.20
CA ASP A 76 -12.58 1.63 -7.74
C ASP A 76 -12.29 0.13 -7.81
N ARG A 77 -11.73 -0.36 -8.94
CA ARG A 77 -11.32 -1.77 -9.07
C ARG A 77 -10.30 -2.21 -8.02
N LEU A 78 -9.33 -1.36 -7.68
CA LEU A 78 -8.37 -1.68 -6.61
C LEU A 78 -9.07 -1.77 -5.24
N VAL A 79 -9.99 -0.86 -4.96
CA VAL A 79 -10.80 -0.88 -3.73
C VAL A 79 -11.63 -2.15 -3.63
N GLU A 80 -12.30 -2.56 -4.71
CA GLU A 80 -13.04 -3.83 -4.78
C GLU A 80 -12.15 -5.02 -4.44
N ILE A 81 -10.94 -5.08 -5.02
CA ILE A 81 -9.97 -6.16 -4.73
C ILE A 81 -9.57 -6.17 -3.25
N LEU A 82 -9.33 -5.00 -2.65
CA LEU A 82 -8.97 -4.89 -1.23
C LEU A 82 -10.11 -5.33 -0.31
N GLN A 83 -11.35 -5.04 -0.69
CA GLN A 83 -12.55 -5.41 0.07
C GLN A 83 -12.92 -6.89 -0.05
N GLN A 84 -12.51 -7.55 -1.14
CA GLN A 84 -12.70 -8.99 -1.33
C GLN A 84 -11.69 -9.86 -0.56
N GLY A 85 -10.64 -9.25 0.00
CA GLY A 85 -9.66 -9.98 0.81
C GLY A 85 -10.21 -10.28 2.20
N ASP A 86 -10.59 -11.54 2.46
CA ASP A 86 -11.14 -11.99 3.75
C ASP A 86 -10.16 -11.81 4.95
N ASP A 87 -8.87 -11.64 4.69
CA ASP A 87 -7.82 -11.62 5.71
C ASP A 87 -7.52 -10.24 6.33
N THR A 88 -8.15 -9.16 5.86
CA THR A 88 -7.84 -7.80 6.33
C THR A 88 -9.08 -6.97 6.61
N ALA A 89 -9.26 -6.51 7.85
CA ALA A 89 -10.36 -5.63 8.27
C ALA A 89 -10.21 -4.16 7.81
N VAL A 90 -9.42 -3.92 6.75
CA VAL A 90 -9.09 -2.58 6.27
C VAL A 90 -10.28 -1.95 5.57
N ARG A 91 -10.58 -0.68 5.88
CA ARG A 91 -11.54 0.09 5.09
C ARG A 91 -10.85 0.60 3.84
N ALA A 92 -11.46 0.41 2.67
CA ALA A 92 -10.93 0.94 1.42
C ALA A 92 -11.98 1.79 0.70
N ARG A 93 -11.56 2.94 0.15
CA ARG A 93 -12.40 3.78 -0.71
C ARG A 93 -11.59 4.50 -1.78
N ALA A 94 -12.24 4.76 -2.91
CA ALA A 94 -11.67 5.55 -3.97
C ALA A 94 -12.12 7.01 -3.86
N VAL A 95 -11.25 7.93 -4.25
CA VAL A 95 -11.53 9.37 -4.34
C VAL A 95 -11.19 9.90 -5.72
N GLU A 96 -11.79 11.05 -6.04
CA GLU A 96 -11.38 11.82 -7.20
C GLU A 96 -9.96 12.35 -7.04
N MET A 97 -9.25 12.49 -8.17
CA MET A 97 -7.88 13.00 -8.17
C MET A 97 -7.79 14.43 -7.60
N SER A 98 -8.84 15.24 -7.76
CA SER A 98 -8.92 16.58 -7.19
C SER A 98 -8.95 16.60 -5.66
N ALA A 99 -9.35 15.51 -5.02
CA ALA A 99 -9.42 15.41 -3.57
C ALA A 99 -8.07 15.08 -2.91
N VAL A 100 -7.01 14.80 -3.69
CA VAL A 100 -5.68 14.43 -3.16
C VAL A 100 -5.16 15.47 -2.17
N GLY A 101 -5.34 16.77 -2.45
CA GLY A 101 -4.91 17.85 -1.55
C GLY A 101 -5.54 17.73 -0.16
N ASP A 102 -6.85 17.51 -0.09
CA ASP A 102 -7.57 17.35 1.18
C ASP A 102 -7.18 16.04 1.88
N GLU A 103 -7.03 14.96 1.11
CA GLU A 103 -6.66 13.64 1.63
C GLU A 103 -5.25 13.61 2.20
N LEU A 104 -4.30 14.38 1.64
CA LEU A 104 -2.96 14.53 2.18
C LEU A 104 -2.94 15.11 3.60
N THR A 105 -3.89 15.99 3.94
CA THR A 105 -4.00 16.57 5.30
C THR A 105 -4.44 15.55 6.36
N ARG A 106 -4.96 14.39 5.91
CA ARG A 106 -5.56 13.35 6.75
C ARG A 106 -4.77 12.04 6.73
N ALA A 107 -3.78 11.93 5.85
CA ALA A 107 -3.01 10.71 5.67
C ALA A 107 -1.82 10.67 6.63
N ASP A 108 -1.65 9.55 7.32
CA ASP A 108 -0.43 9.27 8.09
C ASP A 108 0.67 8.70 7.21
N ILE A 109 0.28 8.00 6.14
CA ILE A 109 1.17 7.33 5.19
C ILE A 109 0.72 7.69 3.78
N VAL A 110 1.65 8.08 2.92
CA VAL A 110 1.38 8.33 1.50
C VAL A 110 2.26 7.43 0.66
N VAL A 111 1.66 6.69 -0.27
CA VAL A 111 2.37 5.92 -1.29
C VAL A 111 1.96 6.43 -2.66
N SER A 112 2.90 7.07 -3.36
CA SER A 112 2.72 7.45 -4.75
C SER A 112 3.50 6.51 -5.66
N CYS A 113 2.80 5.86 -6.58
CA CYS A 113 3.38 4.97 -7.59
C CYS A 113 2.85 5.33 -8.98
N THR A 114 2.90 6.62 -9.32
CA THR A 114 2.43 7.14 -10.60
C THR A 114 3.55 7.15 -11.63
N GLY A 115 3.26 6.70 -12.86
CA GLY A 115 4.18 6.85 -14.00
C GLY A 115 4.20 8.24 -14.62
N SER A 116 3.46 9.22 -14.06
CA SER A 116 3.45 10.60 -14.55
C SER A 116 4.54 11.44 -13.91
N THR A 117 5.22 12.25 -14.72
CA THR A 117 6.13 13.29 -14.25
C THR A 117 5.31 14.51 -13.76
N GLY A 118 4.79 14.42 -12.53
CA GLY A 118 4.00 15.48 -11.90
C GLY A 118 2.84 14.90 -11.08
N LEU A 119 2.83 15.22 -9.79
CA LEU A 119 1.67 15.11 -8.89
C LEU A 119 0.96 16.47 -8.86
#